data_AF-A0A8S3XUK0-F1
#
_entry.id   AF-A0A8S3XUK0-F1
#
_cell.length_a   1.000
_cell.length_b   1.000
_cell.length_c   1.000
_cell.angle_alpha   90.00
_cell.angle_beta   90.00
_cell.angle_gamma   90.00
#
_symmetry.space_group_name_H-M   'P 1'
#
loop_
_entity.id
_entity.type
_entity.pdbx_description
1 polymer ?
#
loop_
_entity_poly.entity_id
_entity_poly.type
_entity_poly.pdbx_seq_one_letter_code
_entity_poly.pdbx_strand_id
1 'polypeptide(L)'
;MLNSVSENTLRRYLPYLRDWLIYCSSDNISTNTANISQIITYLTVKFDEGMSYESLNSIRSALSLLIGSHIGINDQIKRLFKGFYRLRPNNPKYQFTWNISEVFNYPELHQMDTKDVKFQAKKTAMLFALATGQRAQTLASVEIRQSKNRE
;
A
#
# COMPACT_ATOMS: atom_id res chain seq x y z
N MET A 1 21.65 2.35 -4.31
CA MET A 1 20.25 2.46 -4.74
C MET A 1 19.49 1.14 -4.69
N LEU A 2 20.01 0.04 -5.27
CA LEU A 2 19.28 -1.24 -5.31
C LEU A 2 19.03 -1.85 -3.92
N ASN A 3 19.99 -1.74 -3.00
CA ASN A 3 19.83 -2.23 -1.61
C ASN A 3 19.11 -1.24 -0.68
N SER A 4 18.87 0.00 -1.12
CA SER A 4 18.17 1.01 -0.30
C SER A 4 16.65 0.96 -0.47
N VAL A 5 16.14 0.10 -1.34
CA VAL A 5 14.70 -0.06 -1.63
C VAL A 5 14.35 -1.53 -1.53
N SER A 6 13.25 -1.87 -0.85
CA SER A 6 12.80 -3.26 -0.75
C SER A 6 12.35 -3.81 -2.11
N GLU A 7 12.54 -5.10 -2.34
CA GLU A 7 12.14 -5.76 -3.58
C GLU A 7 10.64 -5.57 -3.88
N ASN A 8 9.79 -5.62 -2.84
CA ASN A 8 8.36 -5.36 -2.96
C ASN A 8 8.06 -3.94 -3.48
N THR A 9 8.84 -2.95 -3.04
CA THR A 9 8.68 -1.56 -3.50
C THR A 9 9.12 -1.42 -4.96
N LEU A 10 10.22 -2.06 -5.34
CA LEU A 10 10.68 -2.10 -6.74
C LEU A 10 9.64 -2.75 -7.64
N ARG A 11 9.11 -3.92 -7.25
CA ARG A 11 8.03 -4.60 -7.99
C ARG A 11 6.80 -3.71 -8.18
N ARG A 12 6.44 -2.91 -7.17
CA ARG A 12 5.34 -1.95 -7.27
C ARG A 12 5.65 -0.79 -8.22
N TYR A 13 6.89 -0.32 -8.29
CA TYR A 13 7.27 0.82 -9.12
C TYR A 13 7.47 0.45 -10.60
N LEU A 14 7.92 -0.77 -10.88
CA LEU A 14 8.25 -1.21 -12.25
C LEU A 14 7.13 -0.97 -13.29
N PRO A 15 5.85 -1.31 -13.04
CA PRO A 15 4.79 -1.05 -14.00
C PRO A 15 4.64 0.44 -14.32
N TYR A 16 4.70 1.30 -13.30
CA TYR A 16 4.59 2.76 -13.45
C TYR A 16 5.78 3.36 -14.20
N LEU A 17 6.99 2.86 -13.97
CA LEU A 17 8.17 3.30 -14.70
C LEU A 17 8.12 2.88 -16.16
N ARG A 18 7.60 1.68 -16.47
CA ARG A 18 7.39 1.24 -17.86
C ARG A 18 6.37 2.11 -18.58
N ASP A 19 5.26 2.42 -17.93
CA ASP A 19 4.22 3.32 -18.45
C ASP A 19 4.78 4.72 -18.73
N TRP A 20 5.59 5.25 -17.80
CA TRP A 20 6.32 6.51 -18.00
C TRP A 20 7.27 6.48 -19.21
N LEU A 21 8.04 5.40 -19.37
CA LEU A 21 8.95 5.27 -20.51
C LEU A 21 8.20 5.29 -21.84
N ILE A 22 7.05 4.59 -21.92
CA ILE A 22 6.19 4.58 -23.12
C ILE A 22 5.67 5.99 -23.40
N TYR A 23 5.19 6.68 -22.38
CA TYR A 23 4.73 8.07 -22.50
C TYR A 23 5.85 8.99 -23.03
N CYS A 24 7.05 8.90 -22.47
CA CYS A 24 8.20 9.67 -22.93
C CYS A 24 8.58 9.36 -24.38
N SER A 25 8.51 8.10 -24.81
CA SER A 25 8.77 7.73 -26.20
C SER A 25 7.73 8.31 -27.17
N SER A 26 6.46 8.42 -26.74
CA SER A 26 5.41 8.99 -27.58
C SER A 26 5.50 10.50 -27.77
N ASP A 27 6.02 11.22 -26.76
CA ASP A 27 6.04 12.69 -26.71
C ASP A 27 7.46 13.28 -26.87
N ASN A 28 8.43 12.45 -27.31
CA ASN A 28 9.85 12.80 -27.48
C ASN A 28 10.49 13.44 -26.23
N ILE A 29 10.15 12.93 -25.04
CA ILE A 29 10.65 13.43 -23.75
C ILE A 29 11.92 12.67 -23.36
N SER A 30 12.92 13.39 -22.86
CA SER A 30 14.09 12.78 -22.23
C SER A 30 13.73 12.15 -20.87
N THR A 31 13.80 10.83 -20.80
CA THR A 31 13.33 10.02 -19.65
C THR A 31 13.98 10.38 -18.31
N ASN A 32 15.25 10.78 -18.32
CA ASN A 32 16.06 11.07 -17.13
C ASN A 32 16.17 12.57 -16.81
N THR A 33 15.73 13.45 -17.71
CA THR A 33 15.83 14.91 -17.55
C THR A 33 14.50 15.60 -17.86
N ALA A 34 13.40 14.88 -17.66
CA ALA A 34 12.07 15.41 -17.89
C ALA A 34 11.82 16.64 -17.02
N ASN A 35 11.26 17.67 -17.65
CA ASN A 35 10.90 18.90 -16.99
C ASN A 35 9.70 18.66 -16.04
N ILE A 36 9.61 19.46 -14.98
CA ILE A 36 8.49 19.45 -14.04
C ILE A 36 7.15 19.62 -14.77
N SER A 37 7.11 20.47 -15.79
CA SER A 37 5.89 20.66 -16.61
C SER A 37 5.44 19.36 -17.28
N GLN A 38 6.37 18.60 -17.88
CA GLN A 38 6.08 17.33 -18.53
C GLN A 38 5.57 16.28 -17.53
N ILE A 39 6.18 16.23 -16.34
CA ILE A 39 5.75 15.34 -15.26
C ILE A 39 4.34 15.70 -14.78
N ILE A 40 4.02 16.99 -14.66
CA ILE A 40 2.68 17.47 -14.29
C ILE A 40 1.66 17.06 -15.35
N THR A 41 1.96 17.27 -16.63
CA THR A 41 1.07 16.87 -17.74
C THR A 41 0.79 15.37 -17.68
N TYR A 42 1.83 14.55 -17.57
CA TYR A 42 1.69 13.10 -17.45
C TYR A 42 0.84 12.67 -16.25
N LEU A 43 1.12 13.22 -15.06
CA LEU A 43 0.33 12.92 -13.86
C LEU A 43 -1.13 13.35 -13.99
N THR A 44 -1.40 14.44 -14.71
CA THR A 44 -2.76 14.92 -14.99
C THR A 44 -3.48 13.96 -15.93
N VAL A 45 -2.84 13.51 -17.01
CA VAL A 45 -3.37 12.46 -17.90
C VAL A 45 -3.74 11.20 -17.11
N LYS A 46 -2.84 10.74 -16.22
CA LYS A 46 -3.11 9.56 -15.38
C LYS A 46 -4.27 9.78 -14.41
N PHE A 47 -4.44 10.98 -13.88
CA PHE A 47 -5.57 11.33 -13.02
C PHE A 47 -6.90 11.29 -13.78
N ASP A 48 -6.90 11.82 -15.01
CA ASP A 48 -8.05 11.86 -15.91
C ASP A 48 -8.43 10.46 -16.41
N GLU A 49 -7.45 9.57 -16.60
CA GLU A 49 -7.66 8.12 -16.84
C GLU A 49 -8.31 7.39 -15.64
N GLY A 50 -8.58 8.09 -14.52
CA GLY A 50 -9.28 7.53 -13.37
C GLY A 50 -8.35 6.93 -12.31
N MET A 51 -7.05 7.16 -12.38
CA MET A 51 -6.11 6.62 -11.41
C MET A 51 -6.38 7.14 -9.99
N SER A 52 -6.19 6.27 -8.99
CA SER A 52 -6.35 6.63 -7.58
C SER A 52 -5.23 7.57 -7.10
N TYR A 53 -5.50 8.35 -6.05
CA TYR A 53 -4.48 9.18 -5.40
C TYR A 53 -3.25 8.36 -4.95
N GLU A 54 -3.47 7.17 -4.41
CA GLU A 54 -2.40 6.27 -3.93
C GLU A 54 -1.51 5.78 -5.08
N SER A 55 -2.13 5.43 -6.21
CA SER A 55 -1.42 5.02 -7.43
C SER A 55 -0.61 6.18 -8.01
N LEU A 56 -1.20 7.38 -8.11
CA LEU A 56 -0.48 8.59 -8.55
C LEU A 56 0.70 8.90 -7.61
N ASN A 57 0.51 8.75 -6.29
CA ASN A 57 1.60 8.98 -5.34
C ASN A 57 2.71 7.94 -5.49
N SER A 58 2.36 6.70 -5.84
CA SER A 58 3.33 5.65 -6.18
C SER A 58 4.11 6.00 -7.46
N ILE A 59 3.45 6.55 -8.49
CA ILE A 59 4.12 7.09 -9.69
C ILE A 59 5.11 8.18 -9.28
N ARG A 60 4.65 9.18 -8.50
CA ARG A 60 5.50 10.30 -8.04
C ARG A 60 6.75 9.80 -7.32
N SER A 61 6.60 8.83 -6.42
CA SER A 61 7.73 8.25 -5.70
C SER A 61 8.65 7.42 -6.60
N ALA A 62 8.11 6.70 -7.58
CA ALA A 62 8.90 5.96 -8.57
C ALA A 62 9.73 6.92 -9.44
N LEU A 63 9.13 8.00 -9.95
CA LEU A 63 9.83 9.03 -10.70
C LEU A 63 10.89 9.73 -9.84
N SER A 64 10.58 10.01 -8.58
CA SER A 64 11.53 10.59 -7.65
C SER A 64 12.73 9.68 -7.37
N LEU A 65 12.56 8.35 -7.48
CA LEU A 65 13.66 7.38 -7.39
C LEU A 65 14.50 7.33 -8.67
N LEU A 66 13.86 7.44 -9.84
CA LEU A 66 14.52 7.34 -11.15
C LEU A 66 15.25 8.64 -11.54
N ILE A 67 14.56 9.77 -11.46
CA ILE A 67 15.02 11.08 -11.98
C ILE A 67 15.67 11.91 -10.87
N GLY A 68 15.13 11.82 -9.64
CA GLY A 68 15.72 12.44 -8.45
C GLY A 68 14.71 13.01 -7.46
N SER A 69 15.19 13.27 -6.24
CA SER A 69 14.38 13.73 -5.09
C SER A 69 13.68 15.08 -5.30
N HIS A 70 14.17 15.90 -6.24
CA HIS A 70 13.58 17.20 -6.56
C HIS A 70 12.12 17.10 -6.99
N ILE A 71 11.69 15.99 -7.59
CA ILE A 71 10.28 15.72 -7.94
C ILE A 71 9.40 15.68 -6.68
N GLY A 72 9.87 15.01 -5.63
CA GLY A 72 9.13 14.91 -4.38
C GLY A 72 9.03 16.22 -3.60
N ILE A 73 10.01 17.12 -3.79
CA ILE A 73 10.15 18.37 -3.05
C ILE A 73 9.49 19.55 -3.79
N ASN A 74 9.35 19.47 -5.12
CA ASN A 74 8.81 20.55 -5.95
C ASN A 74 7.39 20.99 -5.53
N ASP A 75 7.21 22.30 -5.38
CA ASP A 75 5.95 22.88 -4.88
C ASP A 75 4.79 22.80 -5.87
N GLN A 76 5.05 22.80 -7.18
CA GLN A 76 4.01 22.64 -8.19
C GLN A 76 3.43 21.23 -8.14
N ILE A 77 4.30 20.21 -8.00
CA ILE A 77 3.86 18.82 -7.82
C ILE A 77 3.09 18.65 -6.51
N LYS A 78 3.55 19.24 -5.41
CA LYS A 78 2.80 19.21 -4.14
C LYS A 78 1.41 19.86 -4.27
N ARG A 79 1.32 21.01 -4.96
CA ARG A 79 0.04 21.69 -5.24
C ARG A 79 -0.87 20.84 -6.13
N LEU A 80 -0.32 20.18 -7.14
CA LEU A 80 -1.05 19.26 -8.01
C LEU A 80 -1.69 18.13 -7.19
N PHE A 81 -0.91 17.46 -6.33
CA PHE A 81 -1.43 16.40 -5.46
C PHE A 81 -2.49 16.90 -4.48
N LYS A 82 -2.34 18.12 -3.95
CA LYS A 82 -3.40 18.76 -3.15
C LYS A 82 -4.67 18.98 -3.98
N GLY A 83 -4.53 19.31 -5.26
CA GLY A 83 -5.63 19.38 -6.23
C GLY A 83 -6.30 18.03 -6.44
N PHE A 84 -5.53 16.98 -6.73
CA PHE A 84 -6.02 15.61 -6.90
C PHE A 84 -6.81 15.14 -5.68
N TYR A 85 -6.29 15.38 -4.48
CA TYR A 85 -6.97 15.02 -3.23
C TYR A 85 -8.29 15.78 -3.03
N ARG A 86 -8.35 17.06 -3.41
CA ARG A 86 -9.58 17.86 -3.30
C ARG A 86 -10.65 17.43 -4.30
N LEU A 87 -10.24 17.07 -5.52
CA LEU A 87 -11.15 16.63 -6.57
C LEU A 87 -11.65 15.20 -6.33
N ARG A 88 -10.77 14.32 -5.88
CA ARG A 88 -11.06 12.91 -5.60
C ARG A 88 -10.41 12.52 -4.27
N PRO A 89 -11.05 12.81 -3.13
CA PRO A 89 -10.51 12.44 -1.84
C PRO A 89 -10.43 10.92 -1.72
N ASN A 90 -9.39 10.45 -1.04
CA ASN A 90 -9.26 9.02 -0.75
C ASN A 90 -10.27 8.65 0.34
N ASN A 91 -11.33 7.94 -0.04
CA ASN A 91 -12.30 7.46 0.93
C ASN A 91 -11.74 6.26 1.68
N PRO A 92 -12.05 6.12 2.99
CA PRO A 92 -11.70 4.91 3.71
C PRO A 92 -12.31 3.70 2.99
N LYS A 93 -11.52 2.63 2.86
CA LYS A 93 -11.97 1.38 2.23
C LYS A 93 -13.23 0.81 2.92
N TYR A 94 -13.37 1.05 4.21
CA TYR A 94 -14.48 0.58 5.02
C TYR A 94 -15.31 1.77 5.52
N GLN A 95 -16.62 1.71 5.29
CA GLN A 95 -17.57 2.73 5.74
C GLN A 95 -17.92 2.59 7.23
N PHE A 96 -17.71 1.40 7.81
CA PHE A 96 -18.03 1.08 9.19
C PHE A 96 -16.97 0.18 9.81
N THR A 97 -16.88 0.21 11.14
CA THR A 97 -16.18 -0.81 11.92
C THR A 97 -17.15 -1.94 12.22
N TRP A 98 -16.72 -3.18 12.00
CA TRP A 98 -17.51 -4.37 12.30
C TRP A 98 -17.68 -4.56 13.82
N ASN A 99 -18.78 -5.19 14.24
CA ASN A 99 -19.07 -5.42 15.65
C ASN A 99 -18.33 -6.67 16.17
N ILE A 100 -17.41 -6.47 17.12
CA ILE A 100 -16.57 -7.54 17.67
C ILE A 100 -17.40 -8.62 18.38
N SER A 101 -18.54 -8.25 18.96
CA SER A 101 -19.44 -9.18 19.64
C SER A 101 -19.99 -10.27 18.71
N GLU A 102 -20.16 -9.99 17.41
CA GLU A 102 -20.64 -10.99 16.45
C GLU A 102 -19.67 -12.16 16.33
N VAL A 103 -18.36 -11.88 16.37
CA VAL A 103 -17.32 -12.91 16.35
C VAL A 103 -17.30 -13.71 17.65
N PHE A 104 -17.42 -13.03 18.80
CA PHE A 104 -17.44 -13.73 20.09
C PHE A 104 -18.70 -14.57 20.30
N ASN A 105 -19.80 -14.23 19.64
CA ASN A 105 -21.05 -15.00 19.69
C ASN A 105 -21.10 -16.15 18.67
N TYR A 106 -20.05 -16.33 17.86
CA TYR A 106 -19.98 -17.41 16.88
C TYR A 106 -19.90 -18.77 17.61
N PRO A 107 -20.89 -19.68 17.47
CA PRO A 107 -20.98 -20.91 18.28
C PRO A 107 -19.73 -21.79 18.22
N GLU A 108 -19.10 -21.87 17.05
CA GLU A 108 -17.93 -22.69 16.79
C GLU A 108 -16.66 -22.14 17.47
N LEU A 109 -16.69 -20.87 17.91
CA LEU A 109 -15.65 -20.30 18.76
C LEU A 109 -15.66 -20.93 20.17
N HIS A 110 -16.79 -21.45 20.63
CA HIS A 110 -16.93 -22.08 21.95
C HIS A 110 -16.85 -23.60 21.90
N GLN A 111 -16.93 -24.19 20.71
CA GLN A 111 -16.75 -25.63 20.54
C GLN A 111 -15.26 -26.02 20.74
N MET A 112 -15.04 -26.98 21.63
CA MET A 112 -13.71 -27.54 21.92
C MET A 112 -13.35 -28.75 21.06
N ASP A 113 -14.33 -29.37 20.38
CA ASP A 113 -14.21 -30.78 19.95
C ASP A 113 -14.08 -30.98 18.43
N THR A 114 -13.43 -30.05 17.74
CA THR A 114 -13.11 -30.26 16.32
C THR A 114 -11.74 -30.92 16.20
N LYS A 115 -11.69 -32.19 15.77
CA LYS A 115 -10.44 -32.87 15.36
C LYS A 115 -9.72 -32.18 14.18
N ASP A 116 -10.32 -31.14 13.59
CA ASP A 116 -9.74 -30.36 12.52
C ASP A 116 -8.71 -29.35 13.03
N VAL A 117 -7.43 -29.71 12.88
CA VAL A 117 -6.27 -28.87 13.19
C VAL A 117 -6.31 -27.53 12.43
N LYS A 118 -6.83 -27.51 11.19
CA LYS A 118 -6.90 -26.27 10.39
C LYS A 118 -7.90 -25.29 11.00
N PHE A 119 -9.03 -25.80 11.49
CA PHE A 119 -10.04 -25.00 12.16
C PHE A 119 -9.47 -24.37 13.44
N GLN A 120 -8.80 -25.17 14.27
CA GLN A 120 -8.17 -24.68 15.50
C GLN A 120 -7.06 -23.66 15.22
N ALA A 121 -6.25 -23.86 14.18
CA ALA A 121 -5.24 -22.87 13.77
C ALA A 121 -5.87 -21.53 13.34
N LYS A 122 -6.95 -21.56 12.54
CA LYS A 122 -7.69 -20.35 12.13
C LYS A 122 -8.30 -19.63 13.33
N LYS A 123 -8.91 -20.38 14.25
CA LYS A 123 -9.50 -19.86 15.50
C LYS A 123 -8.44 -19.14 16.34
N THR A 124 -7.30 -19.76 16.58
CA THR A 124 -6.19 -19.17 17.32
C THR A 124 -5.65 -17.93 16.61
N ALA A 125 -5.42 -18.00 15.29
CA ALA A 125 -4.96 -16.86 14.51
C ALA A 125 -5.95 -15.68 14.55
N MET A 126 -7.26 -15.96 14.50
CA MET A 126 -8.31 -14.95 14.62
C MET A 126 -8.29 -14.29 16.00
N LEU A 127 -8.31 -15.07 17.08
CA LEU A 127 -8.25 -14.55 18.46
C LEU A 127 -6.98 -13.74 18.70
N PHE A 128 -5.85 -14.21 18.17
CA PHE A 128 -4.57 -13.53 18.30
C PHE A 128 -4.54 -12.21 17.50
N ALA A 129 -5.14 -12.18 16.29
CA ALA A 129 -5.33 -10.96 15.53
C ALA A 129 -6.22 -9.94 16.27
N LEU A 130 -7.29 -10.42 16.93
CA LEU A 130 -8.20 -9.57 17.71
C LEU A 130 -7.55 -9.00 18.97
N ALA A 131 -6.81 -9.83 19.70
CA ALA A 131 -6.15 -9.41 20.94
C ALA A 131 -5.00 -8.43 20.67
N THR A 132 -4.25 -8.61 19.58
CA THR A 132 -3.03 -7.83 19.32
C THR A 132 -3.21 -6.69 18.32
N GLY A 133 -4.26 -6.71 17.50
CA GLY A 133 -4.49 -5.74 16.43
C GLY A 133 -3.41 -5.74 15.34
N GLN A 134 -2.59 -6.80 15.25
CA GLN A 134 -1.45 -6.85 14.35
C GLN A 134 -1.84 -7.19 12.90
N ARG A 135 -1.00 -6.78 11.95
CA ARG A 135 -1.17 -7.13 10.54
C ARG A 135 -0.88 -8.62 10.31
N ALA A 136 -1.50 -9.20 9.29
CA ALA A 136 -1.31 -10.61 8.93
C ALA A 136 0.17 -11.00 8.73
N GLN A 137 0.97 -10.14 8.10
CA GLN A 137 2.41 -10.40 7.93
C GLN A 137 3.15 -10.51 9.27
N THR A 138 2.83 -9.64 10.23
CA THR A 138 3.40 -9.69 11.57
C THR A 138 2.97 -10.98 12.29
N LEU A 139 1.68 -11.33 12.22
CA LEU A 139 1.15 -12.57 12.78
C LEU A 139 1.84 -13.81 12.19
N ALA A 140 2.09 -13.81 10.88
CA ALA A 140 2.79 -14.91 10.19
C ALA A 140 4.26 -15.03 10.59
N SER A 141 4.89 -13.94 11.04
CA SER A 141 6.28 -13.94 11.52
C SER A 141 6.43 -14.27 13.00
N VAL A 142 5.34 -14.58 13.71
CA VAL A 142 5.40 -14.89 15.15
C VAL A 142 6.03 -16.26 15.35
N GLU A 143 7.16 -16.26 16.06
CA GLU A 143 7.84 -17.45 16.52
C GLU A 143 7.34 -17.84 17.92
N ILE A 144 7.12 -19.13 18.14
CA ILE A 144 6.85 -19.67 19.47
C ILE A 144 8.19 -19.70 20.22
N ARG A 145 8.58 -18.57 20.80
CA ARG A 145 9.62 -18.55 21.83
C ARG A 145 8.96 -18.93 23.14
N GLN A 146 9.50 -19.92 23.84
CA GLN A 146 9.00 -20.31 25.16
C GLN A 146 8.96 -19.07 26.06
N SER A 147 7.77 -18.51 26.28
CA SER A 147 7.59 -17.43 27.22
C SER A 147 7.83 -18.01 28.61
N LYS A 148 8.89 -17.59 29.29
CA LYS A 148 8.96 -17.75 30.75
C LYS A 148 7.74 -17.02 31.31
N ASN A 149 6.83 -17.77 31.93
CA ASN A 149 5.78 -17.19 32.74
C ASN A 149 6.46 -16.26 33.77
N ARG A 150 6.19 -14.96 33.68
CA ARG A 150 6.43 -14.07 34.81
C ARG A 150 5.26 -14.30 35.75
N GLU A 151 5.49 -15.16 36.73
CA GLU A 151 4.74 -15.15 37.99
C GLU A 151 4.93 -13.80 38.70
#